data_AF-A0A317I299-F1
#
_entry.id   AF-A0A317I299-F1
#
_cell.length_a   1.000
_cell.length_b   1.000
_cell.length_c   1.000
_cell.angle_alpha   90.00
_cell.angle_beta   90.00
_cell.angle_gamma   90.00
#
_symmetry.space_group_name_H-M   'P 1'
#
loop_
_entity.id
_entity.type
_entity.pdbx_description
1 polymer ?
#
loop_
_entity_poly.entity_id
_entity_poly.type
_entity_poly.pdbx_seq_one_letter_code
_entity_poly.pdbx_strand_id
1 'polypeptide(L)'
;MWLSRLRVATAAQKSRRIAHGPFLPTWESLAQNYRVPEWFRDAKFGIWAHWSAQCVPEQGDWYARRMYLQGDSAYDYHIKTYGHPSKFGFMEIDNLWKAERWEPEKLMALYKRAGAKYFFALANHHDNFDTYDSKYHPWNSVNVGPKRDIVGTWAKVARANGLRFGVSNHSAHSWHWFQVAYGYDAEGPNAGVRYDAARLTKADGKGKWWEGLDPQELYTGRNMVAPDGFTSIKLLNDWHNKNDLVWNENPPPMNPAFAEKWFLRCQDLVDKYHPDVLYFDNTELPLGQVGLDIVAHYYNANLLRTKGSLDAVVNAKYVKPEHTTALVEDIERGVATGIRPHPWQTDTCIGS
;
A
#
# COMPACT_ATOMS: atom_id res chain seq x y z
N MET A 1 24.79 -29.41 24.00
CA MET A 1 25.17 -29.19 22.59
C MET A 1 24.00 -28.54 21.86
N TRP A 2 24.00 -27.20 21.77
CA TRP A 2 23.04 -26.46 20.95
C TRP A 2 23.63 -26.33 19.55
N LEU A 3 23.28 -27.24 18.65
CA LEU A 3 23.63 -27.11 17.23
C LEU A 3 22.70 -26.07 16.61
N SER A 4 23.22 -24.87 16.42
CA SER A 4 22.60 -23.84 15.59
C SER A 4 22.48 -24.37 14.16
N ARG A 5 21.24 -24.61 13.70
CA ARG A 5 21.00 -24.81 12.27
C ARG A 5 21.13 -23.45 11.59
N LEU A 6 22.31 -23.16 11.05
CA LEU A 6 22.50 -22.11 10.05
C LEU A 6 21.60 -22.44 8.85
N ARG A 7 20.44 -21.77 8.76
CA ARG A 7 19.62 -21.78 7.55
C ARG A 7 20.40 -21.03 6.47
N VAL A 8 20.75 -21.72 5.39
CA VAL A 8 21.33 -21.08 4.20
C VAL A 8 20.24 -20.20 3.58
N ALA A 9 20.45 -18.89 3.61
CA ALA A 9 19.56 -17.91 2.99
C ALA A 9 19.45 -18.17 1.48
N THR A 10 18.23 -18.12 0.95
CA THR A 10 17.95 -18.28 -0.49
C THR A 10 18.56 -17.10 -1.29
N ALA A 11 18.72 -17.24 -2.60
CA ALA A 11 19.22 -16.14 -3.45
C ALA A 11 18.35 -14.86 -3.36
N ALA A 12 17.03 -15.01 -3.19
CA ALA A 12 16.10 -13.89 -2.95
C ALA A 12 16.27 -13.26 -1.56
N GLN A 13 16.72 -14.01 -0.56
CA GLN A 13 17.08 -13.44 0.74
C GLN A 13 18.44 -12.71 0.69
N LYS A 14 19.29 -12.99 -0.30
CA LYS A 14 20.58 -12.31 -0.50
C LYS A 14 20.47 -10.96 -1.24
N SER A 15 19.39 -10.68 -1.96
CA SER A 15 19.20 -9.40 -2.68
C SER A 15 18.75 -8.26 -1.78
N ARG A 16 18.06 -8.57 -0.67
CA ARG A 16 17.54 -7.59 0.28
C ARG A 16 18.64 -7.07 1.20
N ARG A 17 19.17 -5.89 0.86
CA ARG A 17 20.22 -5.21 1.63
C ARG A 17 19.60 -4.44 2.78
N ILE A 18 19.53 -5.08 3.94
CA ILE A 18 19.10 -4.43 5.19
C ILE A 18 20.20 -3.48 5.66
N ALA A 19 19.83 -2.29 6.14
CA ALA A 19 20.79 -1.33 6.68
C ALA A 19 21.49 -1.92 7.91
N HIS A 20 22.78 -1.61 8.09
CA HIS A 20 23.55 -2.11 9.23
C HIS A 20 23.04 -1.51 10.55
N GLY A 21 22.86 -2.34 11.57
CA GLY A 21 22.48 -1.90 12.90
C GLY A 21 22.02 -3.07 13.79
N PRO A 22 21.52 -2.77 15.00
CA PRO A 22 21.16 -3.78 16.00
C PRO A 22 19.85 -4.52 15.69
N PHE A 23 19.02 -4.00 14.77
CA PHE A 23 17.76 -4.65 14.40
C PHE A 23 18.04 -5.76 13.38
N LEU A 24 17.92 -7.02 13.81
CA LEU A 24 17.83 -8.18 12.93
C LEU A 24 16.36 -8.38 12.52
N PRO A 25 16.10 -9.01 11.36
CA PRO A 25 14.73 -9.18 10.86
C PRO A 25 14.04 -10.39 11.51
N THR A 26 13.93 -10.36 12.83
CA THR A 26 13.16 -11.33 13.63
C THR A 26 12.36 -10.57 14.67
N TRP A 27 11.17 -11.09 15.02
CA TRP A 27 10.31 -10.48 16.03
C TRP A 27 11.03 -10.26 17.36
N GLU A 28 11.85 -11.22 17.79
CA GLU A 28 12.61 -11.14 19.03
C GLU A 28 13.61 -9.97 18.99
N SER A 29 14.34 -9.82 17.89
CA SER A 29 15.29 -8.72 17.75
C SER A 29 14.59 -7.37 17.65
N LEU A 30 13.45 -7.29 16.97
CA LEU A 30 12.67 -6.05 16.90
C LEU A 30 12.16 -5.66 18.29
N ALA A 31 11.52 -6.58 19.02
CA ALA A 31 10.98 -6.35 20.36
C ALA A 31 12.07 -5.98 21.39
N GLN A 32 13.24 -6.63 21.31
CA GLN A 32 14.33 -6.38 22.24
C GLN A 32 14.88 -4.94 22.09
N ASN A 33 14.96 -4.43 20.85
CA ASN A 33 15.64 -3.18 20.54
C ASN A 33 14.69 -1.99 20.31
N TYR A 34 13.39 -2.23 20.05
CA TYR A 34 12.43 -1.17 19.75
C TYR A 34 11.80 -0.58 21.01
N ARG A 35 11.70 0.74 21.06
CA ARG A 35 10.87 1.46 22.03
C ARG A 35 10.14 2.54 21.26
N VAL A 36 8.84 2.68 21.53
CA VAL A 36 8.03 3.75 20.91
C VAL A 36 8.64 5.09 21.31
N PRO A 37 9.03 5.95 20.34
CA PRO A 37 9.65 7.22 20.66
C PRO A 37 8.68 8.16 21.37
N GLU A 38 9.19 8.95 22.31
CA GLU A 38 8.37 9.88 23.13
C GLU A 38 7.63 10.88 22.25
N TRP A 39 8.20 11.34 21.13
CA TRP A 39 7.52 12.28 20.24
C TRP A 39 6.18 11.72 19.75
N PHE A 40 6.09 10.42 19.47
CA PHE A 40 4.85 9.80 18.98
C PHE A 40 3.83 9.67 20.10
N ARG A 41 4.31 9.31 21.30
CA ARG A 41 3.49 9.29 22.52
C ARG A 41 2.91 10.67 22.80
N ASP A 42 3.69 11.74 22.61
CA ASP A 42 3.28 13.13 22.88
C ASP A 42 2.45 13.75 21.75
N ALA A 43 2.57 13.25 20.53
CA ALA A 43 1.91 13.83 19.36
C ALA A 43 0.38 13.83 19.47
N LYS A 44 -0.21 12.73 19.96
CA LYS A 44 -1.65 12.45 20.13
C LYS A 44 -2.53 12.51 18.88
N PHE A 45 -2.23 13.40 17.93
CA PHE A 45 -3.08 13.68 16.78
C PHE A 45 -2.25 13.94 15.51
N GLY A 46 -2.63 13.25 14.44
CA GLY A 46 -2.08 13.41 13.09
C GLY A 46 -3.20 13.40 12.06
N ILE A 47 -2.90 13.84 10.84
CA ILE A 47 -3.85 13.87 9.72
C ILE A 47 -3.31 13.01 8.58
N TRP A 48 -4.18 12.22 7.97
CA TRP A 48 -3.85 11.36 6.84
C TRP A 48 -4.59 11.79 5.58
N ALA A 49 -3.83 11.97 4.50
CA ALA A 49 -4.38 12.08 3.15
C ALA A 49 -4.38 10.72 2.46
N HIS A 50 -5.51 10.00 2.52
CA HIS A 50 -5.75 8.79 1.73
C HIS A 50 -6.12 9.17 0.29
N TRP A 51 -5.13 9.62 -0.48
CA TRP A 51 -5.34 10.28 -1.77
C TRP A 51 -4.45 9.70 -2.87
N SER A 52 -5.07 8.99 -3.82
CA SER A 52 -4.47 8.48 -5.05
C SER A 52 -5.46 8.63 -6.22
N ALA A 53 -5.17 8.00 -7.36
CA ALA A 53 -6.07 7.97 -8.51
C ALA A 53 -7.45 7.38 -8.20
N GLN A 54 -7.57 6.51 -7.19
CA GLN A 54 -8.87 5.98 -6.75
C GLN A 54 -9.88 7.06 -6.35
N CYS A 55 -9.41 8.28 -6.04
CA CYS A 55 -10.26 9.39 -5.69
C CYS A 55 -10.87 10.11 -6.90
N VAL A 56 -10.37 9.89 -8.13
CA VAL A 56 -10.86 10.54 -9.36
C VAL A 56 -12.38 10.38 -9.57
N PRO A 57 -12.99 9.21 -9.34
CA PRO A 57 -14.43 9.01 -9.56
C PRO A 57 -15.30 9.53 -8.41
N GLU A 58 -14.70 9.87 -7.26
CA GLU A 58 -15.41 10.30 -6.05
C GLU A 58 -16.43 9.26 -5.54
N GLN A 59 -16.19 7.96 -5.78
CA GLN A 59 -17.09 6.84 -5.45
C GLN A 59 -16.61 5.99 -4.26
N GLY A 60 -16.03 6.64 -3.25
CA GLY A 60 -15.60 6.01 -2.00
C GLY A 60 -14.25 5.28 -2.08
N ASP A 61 -13.88 4.67 -0.96
CA ASP A 61 -12.67 3.85 -0.87
C ASP A 61 -12.87 2.54 -1.66
N TRP A 62 -11.78 1.92 -2.12
CA TRP A 62 -11.78 0.66 -2.86
C TRP A 62 -12.38 0.69 -4.28
N TYR A 63 -12.56 1.87 -4.88
CA TYR A 63 -13.09 1.97 -6.24
C TYR A 63 -12.34 1.09 -7.25
N ALA A 64 -11.01 1.02 -7.14
CA ALA A 64 -10.15 0.23 -8.04
C ALA A 64 -10.57 -1.24 -8.14
N ARG A 65 -11.04 -1.84 -7.04
CA ARG A 65 -11.59 -3.21 -7.04
C ARG A 65 -13.05 -3.21 -7.45
N ARG A 66 -13.86 -2.34 -6.83
CA ARG A 66 -15.31 -2.38 -6.97
C ARG A 66 -15.79 -2.07 -8.40
N MET A 67 -15.02 -1.30 -9.17
CA MET A 67 -15.32 -1.04 -10.59
C MET A 67 -15.26 -2.28 -11.50
N TYR A 68 -14.68 -3.40 -11.01
CA TYR A 68 -14.62 -4.68 -11.74
C TYR A 68 -15.63 -5.72 -11.23
N LEU A 69 -16.41 -5.41 -10.20
CA LEU A 69 -17.40 -6.33 -9.64
C LEU A 69 -18.79 -6.03 -10.24
N GLN A 70 -19.23 -6.83 -11.21
CA GLN A 70 -20.53 -6.64 -11.83
C GLN A 70 -21.63 -6.61 -10.76
N GLY A 71 -22.54 -5.64 -10.84
CA GLY A 71 -23.61 -5.42 -9.85
C GLY A 71 -23.21 -4.61 -8.61
N ASP A 72 -21.94 -4.19 -8.48
CA ASP A 72 -21.54 -3.18 -7.49
C ASP A 72 -21.88 -1.77 -7.99
N SER A 73 -22.28 -0.86 -7.09
CA SER A 73 -22.58 0.53 -7.44
C SER A 73 -21.42 1.26 -8.13
N ALA A 74 -20.17 0.94 -7.78
CA ALA A 74 -19.00 1.52 -8.42
C ALA A 74 -18.81 1.01 -9.85
N TYR A 75 -19.12 -0.27 -10.09
CA TYR A 75 -19.16 -0.84 -11.44
C TYR A 75 -20.23 -0.14 -12.29
N ASP A 76 -21.45 -0.01 -11.76
CA ASP A 76 -22.56 0.65 -12.49
C ASP A 76 -22.22 2.10 -12.84
N TYR A 77 -21.63 2.83 -11.89
CA TYR A 77 -21.11 4.17 -12.13
C TYR A 77 -20.02 4.17 -13.22
N HIS A 78 -19.10 3.20 -13.17
CA HIS A 78 -18.00 3.09 -14.12
C HIS A 78 -18.51 2.86 -15.55
N ILE A 79 -19.44 1.93 -15.74
CA ILE A 79 -20.08 1.67 -17.03
C ILE A 79 -20.75 2.94 -17.58
N LYS A 80 -21.52 3.62 -16.74
CA LYS A 80 -22.27 4.82 -17.13
C LYS A 80 -21.35 6.00 -17.50
N THR A 81 -20.21 6.13 -16.82
CA THR A 81 -19.37 7.33 -16.89
C THR A 81 -18.19 7.16 -17.85
N TYR A 82 -17.53 6.00 -17.83
CA TYR A 82 -16.29 5.75 -18.56
C TYR A 82 -16.43 4.63 -19.60
N GLY A 83 -17.35 3.69 -19.39
CA GLY A 83 -17.59 2.54 -20.27
C GLY A 83 -17.15 1.21 -19.64
N HIS A 84 -17.19 0.14 -20.42
CA HIS A 84 -16.91 -1.20 -19.91
C HIS A 84 -15.44 -1.37 -19.45
N PRO A 85 -15.15 -2.03 -18.30
CA PRO A 85 -13.79 -2.17 -17.79
C PRO A 85 -12.83 -2.95 -18.68
N SER A 86 -13.34 -3.69 -19.68
CA SER A 86 -12.51 -4.31 -20.73
C SER A 86 -11.95 -3.32 -21.77
N LYS A 87 -12.45 -2.08 -21.76
CA LYS A 87 -12.06 -0.99 -22.66
C LYS A 87 -11.49 0.20 -21.92
N PHE A 88 -12.03 0.50 -20.75
CA PHE A 88 -11.59 1.57 -19.87
C PHE A 88 -11.38 0.97 -18.48
N GLY A 89 -10.18 0.47 -18.18
CA GLY A 89 -9.87 -0.08 -16.87
C GLY A 89 -9.27 0.95 -15.92
N PHE A 90 -8.86 0.49 -14.75
CA PHE A 90 -8.31 1.34 -13.70
C PHE A 90 -7.00 2.04 -14.10
N MET A 91 -6.18 1.45 -14.97
CA MET A 91 -5.00 2.15 -15.51
C MET A 91 -5.35 3.46 -16.23
N GLU A 92 -6.56 3.58 -16.77
CA GLU A 92 -7.03 4.84 -17.37
C GLU A 92 -7.47 5.84 -16.29
N ILE A 93 -8.00 5.37 -15.16
CA ILE A 93 -8.25 6.19 -13.97
C ILE A 93 -6.94 6.73 -13.39
N ASP A 94 -5.88 5.92 -13.34
CA ASP A 94 -4.53 6.37 -12.96
C ASP A 94 -4.06 7.53 -13.85
N ASN A 95 -4.30 7.42 -15.16
CA ASN A 95 -3.93 8.49 -16.08
C ASN A 95 -4.83 9.73 -15.94
N LEU A 96 -6.11 9.60 -15.57
CA LEU A 96 -6.99 10.75 -15.34
C LEU A 96 -6.64 11.55 -14.08
N TRP A 97 -5.92 10.97 -13.12
CA TRP A 97 -5.52 11.69 -11.93
C TRP A 97 -4.43 12.71 -12.25
N LYS A 98 -4.76 14.01 -12.32
CA LYS A 98 -3.81 15.07 -12.72
C LYS A 98 -3.33 15.99 -11.59
N ALA A 99 -4.00 15.98 -10.43
CA ALA A 99 -3.67 16.85 -9.30
C ALA A 99 -3.59 18.36 -9.64
N GLU A 100 -4.34 18.84 -10.63
CA GLU A 100 -4.16 20.19 -11.23
C GLU A 100 -4.38 21.35 -10.26
N ARG A 101 -5.23 21.16 -9.25
CA ARG A 101 -5.57 22.18 -8.23
C ARG A 101 -5.05 21.82 -6.84
N TRP A 102 -4.06 20.94 -6.77
CA TRP A 102 -3.50 20.52 -5.50
C TRP A 102 -2.57 21.59 -4.92
N GLU A 103 -3.00 22.19 -3.80
CA GLU A 103 -2.27 23.22 -3.04
C GLU A 103 -1.73 22.64 -1.71
N PRO A 104 -0.63 21.84 -1.71
CA PRO A 104 -0.17 21.13 -0.52
C PRO A 104 0.23 22.07 0.63
N GLU A 105 0.80 23.24 0.35
CA GLU A 105 1.21 24.21 1.37
C GLU A 105 0.00 24.74 2.16
N LYS A 106 -1.11 25.03 1.45
CA LYS A 106 -2.36 25.51 2.05
C LYS A 106 -3.02 24.43 2.90
N LEU A 107 -3.05 23.20 2.40
CA LEU A 107 -3.57 22.04 3.12
C LEU A 107 -2.74 21.76 4.38
N MET A 108 -1.40 21.76 4.27
CA MET A 108 -0.53 21.55 5.43
C MET A 108 -0.67 22.66 6.48
N ALA A 109 -0.79 23.93 6.06
CA ALA A 109 -1.04 25.04 6.96
C ALA A 109 -2.39 24.86 7.69
N LEU A 110 -3.43 24.35 7.00
CA LEU A 110 -4.69 24.00 7.62
C LEU A 110 -4.53 22.86 8.64
N TYR A 111 -3.84 21.79 8.29
CA TYR A 111 -3.61 20.63 9.17
C TYR A 111 -2.85 21.01 10.43
N LYS A 112 -1.82 21.86 10.30
CA LYS A 112 -1.10 22.44 11.44
C LYS A 112 -2.02 23.27 12.34
N ARG A 113 -2.87 24.12 11.77
CA ARG A 113 -3.85 24.91 12.55
C ARG A 113 -4.88 24.04 13.25
N ALA A 114 -5.24 22.89 12.67
CA ALA A 114 -6.09 21.90 13.31
C ALA A 114 -5.40 21.16 14.47
N GLY A 115 -4.09 21.38 14.69
CA GLY A 115 -3.34 20.83 15.81
C GLY A 115 -2.54 19.58 15.49
N ALA A 116 -2.51 19.12 14.22
CA ALA A 116 -1.76 17.94 13.83
C ALA A 116 -0.26 18.10 14.14
N LYS A 117 0.32 17.06 14.75
CA LYS A 117 1.75 16.99 15.06
C LYS A 117 2.53 16.18 14.03
N TYR A 118 1.82 15.33 13.29
CA TYR A 118 2.36 14.53 12.21
C TYR A 118 1.34 14.39 11.08
N PHE A 119 1.83 14.11 9.88
CA PHE A 119 1.02 13.97 8.68
C PHE A 119 1.36 12.68 7.94
N PHE A 120 0.35 11.94 7.48
CA PHE A 120 0.51 10.78 6.60
C PHE A 120 0.17 11.12 5.14
N ALA A 121 1.05 10.72 4.23
CA ALA A 121 0.74 10.60 2.82
C ALA A 121 0.52 9.12 2.47
N LEU A 122 -0.54 8.81 1.70
CA LEU A 122 -0.68 7.50 1.08
C LEU A 122 0.43 7.31 0.03
N ALA A 123 1.35 6.37 0.25
CA ALA A 123 2.39 6.02 -0.71
C ALA A 123 1.90 5.03 -1.76
N ASN A 124 1.03 4.10 -1.36
CA ASN A 124 0.42 3.11 -2.24
C ASN A 124 -0.83 2.50 -1.58
N HIS A 125 -1.91 2.32 -2.34
CA HIS A 125 -3.12 1.62 -1.87
C HIS A 125 -3.16 0.15 -2.33
N HIS A 126 -4.28 -0.55 -2.22
CA HIS A 126 -4.37 -1.89 -2.80
C HIS A 126 -4.38 -1.90 -4.34
N ASP A 127 -4.55 -0.72 -4.97
CA ASP A 127 -4.48 -0.50 -6.42
C ASP A 127 -3.07 -0.65 -7.03
N ASN A 128 -2.04 -0.82 -6.20
CA ASN A 128 -0.65 -1.03 -6.61
C ASN A 128 -0.06 0.14 -7.42
N PHE A 129 -0.59 1.36 -7.27
CA PHE A 129 -0.06 2.57 -7.92
C PHE A 129 0.77 3.41 -6.94
N ASP A 130 2.07 3.59 -7.22
CA ASP A 130 2.97 4.35 -6.33
C ASP A 130 2.72 5.86 -6.49
N THR A 131 2.38 6.56 -5.41
CA THR A 131 2.17 8.03 -5.45
C THR A 131 3.48 8.82 -5.33
N TYR A 132 4.62 8.16 -5.48
CA TYR A 132 5.97 8.71 -5.34
C TYR A 132 6.86 8.31 -6.52
N ASP A 133 8.01 8.98 -6.68
CA ASP A 133 8.98 8.65 -7.73
C ASP A 133 9.68 7.31 -7.48
N SER A 134 8.99 6.19 -7.72
CA SER A 134 9.47 4.84 -7.44
C SER A 134 10.46 4.36 -8.49
N LYS A 135 11.71 4.06 -8.07
CA LYS A 135 12.73 3.50 -8.98
C LYS A 135 12.38 2.10 -9.46
N TYR A 136 11.64 1.35 -8.65
CA TYR A 136 11.40 -0.08 -8.85
C TYR A 136 10.02 -0.37 -9.43
N HIS A 137 9.17 0.64 -9.62
CA HIS A 137 7.82 0.46 -10.16
C HIS A 137 7.46 1.62 -11.10
N PRO A 138 7.36 1.38 -12.41
CA PRO A 138 7.13 2.45 -13.38
C PRO A 138 5.70 2.97 -13.36
N TRP A 139 4.75 2.22 -12.77
CA TRP A 139 3.38 2.70 -12.50
C TRP A 139 3.36 3.56 -11.25
N ASN A 140 3.70 4.84 -11.45
CA ASN A 140 3.78 5.80 -10.39
C ASN A 140 3.36 7.21 -10.85
N SER A 141 3.11 8.11 -9.89
CA SER A 141 2.58 9.47 -10.11
C SER A 141 3.50 10.40 -10.89
N VAL A 142 4.78 10.09 -11.02
CA VAL A 142 5.73 10.82 -11.87
C VAL A 142 5.60 10.38 -13.32
N ASN A 143 5.44 9.08 -13.54
CA ASN A 143 5.33 8.51 -14.88
C ASN A 143 3.91 8.54 -15.46
N VAL A 144 2.87 8.52 -14.62
CA VAL A 144 1.46 8.44 -15.01
C VAL A 144 0.66 9.48 -14.23
N GLY A 145 -0.36 10.04 -14.86
CA GLY A 145 -1.27 10.97 -14.17
C GLY A 145 -0.62 12.33 -13.85
N PRO A 146 -0.32 12.67 -12.57
CA PRO A 146 0.06 14.03 -12.16
C PRO A 146 1.40 14.54 -12.69
N LYS A 147 2.29 13.64 -13.12
CA LYS A 147 3.69 13.95 -13.46
C LYS A 147 4.42 14.66 -12.32
N ARG A 148 4.15 14.24 -11.09
CA ARG A 148 4.65 14.86 -9.87
C ARG A 148 4.83 13.84 -8.77
N ASP A 149 5.94 13.95 -8.06
CA ASP A 149 6.19 13.20 -6.83
C ASP A 149 5.31 13.74 -5.68
N ILE A 150 4.22 13.03 -5.38
CA ILE A 150 3.21 13.45 -4.39
C ILE A 150 3.77 13.27 -2.97
N VAL A 151 4.35 12.10 -2.67
CA VAL A 151 4.96 11.83 -1.35
C VAL A 151 6.12 12.78 -1.07
N GLY A 152 7.04 12.97 -2.01
CA GLY A 152 8.18 13.87 -1.81
C GLY A 152 7.75 15.32 -1.60
N THR A 153 6.72 15.76 -2.33
CA THR A 153 6.10 17.08 -2.11
C THR A 153 5.51 17.18 -0.71
N TRP A 154 4.68 16.21 -0.28
CA TRP A 154 4.10 16.21 1.06
C TRP A 154 5.17 16.19 2.15
N ALA A 155 6.21 15.38 1.99
CA ALA A 155 7.31 15.25 2.94
C ALA A 155 8.02 16.58 3.16
N LYS A 156 8.32 17.30 2.08
CA LYS A 156 8.94 18.64 2.13
C LYS A 156 8.05 19.64 2.85
N VAL A 157 6.77 19.68 2.47
CA VAL A 157 5.81 20.67 3.00
C VAL A 157 5.48 20.40 4.48
N ALA A 158 5.32 19.14 4.89
CA ALA A 158 5.10 18.75 6.28
C ALA A 158 6.25 19.21 7.17
N ARG A 159 7.49 18.90 6.78
CA ARG A 159 8.70 19.28 7.52
C ARG A 159 8.91 20.78 7.59
N ALA A 160 8.67 21.50 6.49
CA ALA A 160 8.73 22.97 6.47
C ALA A 160 7.72 23.61 7.45
N ASN A 161 6.64 22.91 7.78
CA ASN A 161 5.65 23.34 8.76
C ASN A 161 5.92 22.83 10.18
N GLY A 162 7.01 22.07 10.40
CA GLY A 162 7.38 21.53 11.71
C GLY A 162 6.57 20.30 12.13
N LEU A 163 5.94 19.60 11.17
CA LEU A 163 5.26 18.33 11.43
C LEU A 163 6.21 17.16 11.15
N ARG A 164 6.06 16.09 11.94
CA ARG A 164 6.63 14.78 11.59
C ARG A 164 5.91 14.23 10.36
N PHE A 165 6.59 13.42 9.56
CA PHE A 165 6.07 12.94 8.28
C PHE A 165 5.98 11.42 8.25
N GLY A 166 4.81 10.88 7.95
CA GLY A 166 4.55 9.47 7.79
C GLY A 166 4.10 9.12 6.38
N VAL A 167 4.21 7.83 6.05
CA VAL A 167 3.68 7.25 4.81
C VAL A 167 2.88 6.00 5.13
N SER A 168 1.78 5.79 4.42
CA SER A 168 1.01 4.54 4.47
C SER A 168 1.22 3.71 3.20
N ASN A 169 1.44 2.41 3.37
CA ASN A 169 1.65 1.46 2.27
C ASN A 169 0.77 0.23 2.46
N HIS A 170 -0.14 0.03 1.50
CA HIS A 170 -1.17 -1.01 1.52
C HIS A 170 -0.94 -2.03 0.39
N SER A 171 0.17 -1.90 -0.34
CA SER A 171 0.39 -2.59 -1.60
C SER A 171 0.69 -4.07 -1.43
N ALA A 172 0.92 -4.54 -0.20
CA ALA A 172 1.22 -5.93 0.09
C ALA A 172 0.04 -6.86 -0.23
N HIS A 173 -1.20 -6.36 -0.22
CA HIS A 173 -2.39 -7.15 -0.56
C HIS A 173 -2.79 -7.07 -2.04
N SER A 174 -2.17 -6.20 -2.84
CA SER A 174 -2.55 -5.98 -4.24
C SER A 174 -2.55 -7.27 -5.08
N TRP A 175 -1.66 -8.22 -4.77
CA TRP A 175 -1.51 -9.46 -5.54
C TRP A 175 -2.74 -10.37 -5.48
N HIS A 176 -3.56 -10.28 -4.43
CA HIS A 176 -4.85 -10.95 -4.33
C HIS A 176 -6.00 -9.95 -4.53
N TRP A 177 -5.96 -8.80 -3.83
CA TRP A 177 -7.08 -7.85 -3.81
C TRP A 177 -7.42 -7.29 -5.18
N PHE A 178 -6.45 -7.14 -6.07
CA PHE A 178 -6.68 -6.54 -7.40
C PHE A 178 -7.04 -7.58 -8.49
N GLN A 179 -7.17 -8.87 -8.13
CA GLN A 179 -7.36 -9.95 -9.10
C GLN A 179 -8.75 -9.92 -9.77
N VAL A 180 -9.72 -9.17 -9.23
CA VAL A 180 -10.98 -8.85 -9.90
C VAL A 180 -10.77 -8.18 -11.27
N ALA A 181 -9.66 -7.48 -11.49
CA ALA A 181 -9.33 -6.86 -12.77
C ALA A 181 -9.06 -7.90 -13.88
N TYR A 182 -8.82 -9.17 -13.53
CA TYR A 182 -8.76 -10.27 -14.50
C TYR A 182 -10.11 -10.95 -14.72
N GLY A 183 -11.17 -10.49 -14.03
CA GLY A 183 -12.54 -10.99 -14.12
C GLY A 183 -13.22 -10.66 -15.45
N TYR A 184 -14.53 -10.83 -15.48
CA TYR A 184 -15.43 -10.57 -16.62
C TYR A 184 -16.86 -10.37 -16.09
N ASP A 185 -17.74 -9.82 -16.93
CA ASP A 185 -19.17 -9.83 -16.66
C ASP A 185 -19.72 -11.26 -16.73
N ALA A 186 -20.39 -11.74 -15.69
CA ALA A 186 -21.05 -13.05 -15.73
C ALA A 186 -22.36 -13.03 -16.54
N GLU A 187 -23.04 -11.88 -16.56
CA GLU A 187 -24.35 -11.70 -17.21
C GLU A 187 -24.33 -10.50 -18.17
N GLY A 188 -25.38 -10.35 -18.98
CA GLY A 188 -25.57 -9.18 -19.82
C GLY A 188 -24.78 -9.17 -21.13
N PRO A 189 -24.75 -8.02 -21.84
CA PRO A 189 -24.28 -7.94 -23.23
C PRO A 189 -22.77 -8.17 -23.40
N ASN A 190 -21.98 -8.00 -22.33
CA ASN A 190 -20.54 -8.27 -22.32
C ASN A 190 -20.18 -9.56 -21.57
N ALA A 191 -21.16 -10.46 -21.36
CA ALA A 191 -20.91 -11.70 -20.64
C ALA A 191 -19.72 -12.48 -21.22
N GLY A 192 -18.80 -12.93 -20.35
CA GLY A 192 -17.57 -13.63 -20.73
C GLY A 192 -16.42 -12.75 -21.23
N VAL A 193 -16.64 -11.43 -21.42
CA VAL A 193 -15.59 -10.52 -21.89
C VAL A 193 -14.71 -10.09 -20.72
N ARG A 194 -13.50 -10.66 -20.66
CA ARG A 194 -12.49 -10.34 -19.64
C ARG A 194 -12.17 -8.84 -19.49
N TYR A 195 -11.82 -8.35 -18.32
CA TYR A 195 -11.41 -6.94 -18.20
C TYR A 195 -9.97 -6.70 -18.64
N ASP A 196 -9.54 -5.45 -18.66
CA ASP A 196 -8.28 -4.98 -19.25
C ASP A 196 -7.03 -5.72 -18.74
N ALA A 197 -6.92 -6.02 -17.45
CA ALA A 197 -5.76 -6.71 -16.88
C ALA A 197 -5.54 -8.10 -17.51
N ALA A 198 -6.60 -8.78 -17.91
CA ALA A 198 -6.50 -10.09 -18.54
C ALA A 198 -6.11 -10.04 -20.03
N ARG A 199 -6.21 -8.88 -20.68
CA ARG A 199 -6.06 -8.74 -22.15
C ARG A 199 -4.87 -7.89 -22.56
N LEU A 200 -4.56 -6.83 -21.80
CA LEU A 200 -3.53 -5.87 -22.19
C LEU A 200 -2.13 -6.39 -21.86
N THR A 201 -1.23 -6.21 -22.83
CA THR A 201 0.20 -6.47 -22.73
C THR A 201 0.98 -5.19 -22.97
N LYS A 202 2.26 -5.16 -22.60
CA LYS A 202 3.16 -4.04 -22.93
C LYS A 202 3.14 -3.64 -24.42
N ALA A 203 2.95 -4.61 -25.33
CA ALA A 203 2.94 -4.34 -26.78
C ALA A 203 1.72 -3.52 -27.22
N ASP A 204 0.57 -3.68 -26.55
CA ASP A 204 -0.66 -2.95 -26.86
C ASP A 204 -0.58 -1.45 -26.53
N GLY A 205 0.48 -1.04 -25.84
CA GLY A 205 0.76 0.34 -25.45
C GLY A 205 1.47 1.15 -26.52
N LYS A 206 1.95 0.53 -27.60
CA LYS A 206 2.64 1.23 -28.68
C LYS A 206 1.75 2.32 -29.28
N GLY A 207 2.25 3.56 -29.31
CA GLY A 207 1.53 4.75 -29.77
C GLY A 207 0.46 5.27 -28.80
N LYS A 208 0.36 4.73 -27.58
CA LYS A 208 -0.56 5.19 -26.53
C LYS A 208 0.21 5.91 -25.42
N TRP A 209 -0.53 6.58 -24.55
CA TRP A 209 0.05 7.35 -23.43
C TRP A 209 0.89 6.51 -22.47
N TRP A 210 0.66 5.20 -22.43
CA TRP A 210 1.36 4.23 -21.59
C TRP A 210 2.42 3.42 -22.33
N GLU A 211 2.87 3.87 -23.52
CA GLU A 211 3.93 3.20 -24.27
C GLU A 211 5.16 2.91 -23.37
N GLY A 212 5.60 1.65 -23.38
CA GLY A 212 6.73 1.19 -22.57
C GLY A 212 6.36 0.67 -21.18
N LEU A 213 5.14 0.93 -20.69
CA LEU A 213 4.62 0.38 -19.44
C LEU A 213 3.99 -1.00 -19.69
N ASP A 214 4.20 -1.93 -18.75
CA ASP A 214 3.54 -3.24 -18.76
C ASP A 214 2.38 -3.26 -17.76
N PRO A 215 1.11 -3.34 -18.22
CA PRO A 215 -0.05 -3.42 -17.34
C PRO A 215 0.02 -4.56 -16.32
N GLN A 216 0.74 -5.65 -16.60
CA GLN A 216 0.91 -6.74 -15.65
C GLN A 216 1.71 -6.34 -14.41
N GLU A 217 2.57 -5.31 -14.49
CA GLU A 217 3.24 -4.76 -13.32
C GLU A 217 2.29 -4.00 -12.41
N LEU A 218 1.31 -3.26 -12.97
CA LEU A 218 0.24 -2.61 -12.20
C LEU A 218 -0.70 -3.66 -11.60
N TYR A 219 -1.22 -4.55 -12.43
CA TYR A 219 -2.20 -5.57 -12.03
C TYR A 219 -1.58 -6.81 -11.36
N THR A 220 -0.31 -6.75 -10.96
CA THR A 220 0.40 -7.78 -10.17
C THR A 220 0.57 -9.16 -10.83
N GLY A 221 0.26 -9.28 -12.11
CA GLY A 221 0.16 -10.54 -12.83
C GLY A 221 -1.02 -11.43 -12.37
N ARG A 222 -1.17 -12.57 -13.05
CA ARG A 222 -2.24 -13.56 -12.80
C ARG A 222 -1.89 -14.42 -11.59
N ASN A 223 -2.48 -14.13 -10.42
CA ASN A 223 -2.30 -14.91 -9.20
C ASN A 223 -3.55 -15.73 -8.84
N MET A 224 -4.74 -15.15 -8.97
CA MET A 224 -6.03 -15.73 -8.55
C MET A 224 -7.12 -15.38 -9.57
N VAL A 225 -6.94 -15.82 -10.82
CA VAL A 225 -7.91 -15.50 -11.88
C VAL A 225 -9.15 -16.38 -11.75
N ALA A 226 -10.33 -15.76 -11.70
CA ALA A 226 -11.61 -16.48 -11.70
C ALA A 226 -11.73 -17.41 -12.92
N PRO A 227 -12.15 -18.68 -12.76
CA PRO A 227 -12.44 -19.57 -13.89
C PRO A 227 -13.46 -18.99 -14.88
N ASP A 228 -13.39 -19.41 -16.14
CA ASP A 228 -14.44 -19.14 -17.12
C ASP A 228 -15.73 -19.92 -16.78
N GLY A 229 -16.87 -19.46 -17.31
CA GLY A 229 -18.14 -20.20 -17.28
C GLY A 229 -19.13 -19.83 -16.17
N PHE A 230 -18.84 -18.81 -15.34
CA PHE A 230 -19.86 -18.23 -14.47
C PHE A 230 -20.90 -17.49 -15.30
N THR A 231 -22.18 -17.80 -15.08
CA THR A 231 -23.33 -17.16 -15.73
C THR A 231 -24.26 -16.46 -14.73
N SER A 232 -23.76 -16.26 -13.51
CA SER A 232 -24.47 -15.53 -12.45
C SER A 232 -23.54 -14.54 -11.77
N ILE A 233 -23.97 -13.27 -11.70
CA ILE A 233 -23.24 -12.20 -10.99
C ILE A 233 -22.93 -12.62 -9.56
N LYS A 234 -23.95 -13.14 -8.86
CA LYS A 234 -23.80 -13.57 -7.47
C LYS A 234 -22.72 -14.65 -7.32
N LEU A 235 -22.74 -15.68 -8.17
CA LEU A 235 -21.78 -16.78 -8.07
C LEU A 235 -20.35 -16.34 -8.35
N LEU A 236 -20.15 -15.43 -9.31
CA LEU A 236 -18.83 -14.88 -9.59
C LEU A 236 -18.34 -13.98 -8.44
N ASN A 237 -19.20 -13.11 -7.91
CA ASN A 237 -18.86 -12.27 -6.76
C ASN A 237 -18.59 -13.09 -5.48
N ASP A 238 -19.36 -14.15 -5.23
CA ASP A 238 -19.09 -15.11 -4.15
C ASP A 238 -17.72 -15.78 -4.34
N TRP A 239 -17.34 -16.10 -5.58
CA TRP A 239 -16.01 -16.63 -5.89
C TRP A 239 -14.91 -15.61 -5.56
N HIS A 240 -15.05 -14.35 -5.99
CA HIS A 240 -14.09 -13.29 -5.67
C HIS A 240 -13.96 -13.10 -4.15
N ASN A 241 -15.09 -13.01 -3.44
CA ASN A 241 -15.10 -12.86 -1.98
C ASN A 241 -14.37 -14.02 -1.27
N LYS A 242 -14.52 -15.24 -1.77
CA LYS A 242 -13.90 -16.43 -1.17
C LYS A 242 -12.41 -16.58 -1.50
N ASN A 243 -11.95 -16.05 -2.63
CA ASN A 243 -10.62 -16.36 -3.15
C ASN A 243 -9.66 -15.17 -3.12
N ASP A 244 -10.13 -13.96 -3.46
CA ASP A 244 -9.27 -12.80 -3.70
C ASP A 244 -9.58 -11.60 -2.78
N LEU A 245 -10.71 -11.62 -2.06
CA LEU A 245 -11.00 -10.77 -0.89
C LEU A 245 -10.60 -11.45 0.44
N VAL A 246 -9.50 -12.19 0.43
CA VAL A 246 -8.98 -12.85 1.64
C VAL A 246 -7.65 -12.22 2.00
N TRP A 247 -7.59 -11.53 3.15
CA TRP A 247 -6.36 -10.94 3.65
C TRP A 247 -5.30 -12.01 3.88
N ASN A 248 -4.16 -11.88 3.19
CA ASN A 248 -3.09 -12.84 3.23
C ASN A 248 -1.73 -12.15 3.33
N GLU A 249 -1.06 -12.40 4.46
CA GLU A 249 0.23 -11.81 4.80
C GLU A 249 1.41 -12.66 4.35
N ASN A 250 1.17 -13.69 3.54
CA ASN A 250 2.22 -14.47 2.91
C ASN A 250 2.58 -13.91 1.53
N PRO A 251 3.84 -14.08 1.09
CA PRO A 251 4.19 -13.85 -0.31
C PRO A 251 3.29 -14.66 -1.25
N PRO A 252 2.90 -14.11 -2.43
CA PRO A 252 2.15 -14.85 -3.43
C PRO A 252 2.92 -16.13 -3.84
N PRO A 253 2.34 -17.32 -3.67
CA PRO A 253 3.05 -18.58 -3.90
C PRO A 253 3.49 -18.75 -5.36
N MET A 254 2.71 -18.19 -6.29
CA MET A 254 2.95 -18.28 -7.73
C MET A 254 3.78 -17.11 -8.29
N ASN A 255 4.04 -16.07 -7.48
CA ASN A 255 4.78 -14.88 -7.91
C ASN A 255 5.72 -14.35 -6.81
N PRO A 256 6.70 -15.16 -6.33
CA PRO A 256 7.60 -14.72 -5.25
C PRO A 256 8.38 -13.45 -5.58
N ALA A 257 8.55 -13.11 -6.87
CA ALA A 257 9.17 -11.86 -7.31
C ALA A 257 8.38 -10.61 -6.90
N PHE A 258 7.06 -10.72 -6.71
CA PHE A 258 6.23 -9.63 -6.18
C PHE A 258 6.74 -9.16 -4.82
N ALA A 259 7.04 -10.09 -3.91
CA ALA A 259 7.47 -9.73 -2.56
C ALA A 259 8.88 -9.09 -2.55
N GLU A 260 9.77 -9.53 -3.45
CA GLU A 260 11.07 -8.88 -3.63
C GLU A 260 10.92 -7.46 -4.19
N LYS A 261 10.11 -7.27 -5.23
CA LYS A 261 9.82 -5.96 -5.81
C LYS A 261 9.16 -5.04 -4.78
N TRP A 262 8.25 -5.58 -3.97
CA TRP A 262 7.61 -4.88 -2.86
C TRP A 262 8.65 -4.37 -1.85
N PHE A 263 9.58 -5.22 -1.42
CA PHE A 263 10.67 -4.80 -0.52
C PHE A 263 11.48 -3.66 -1.11
N LEU A 264 11.90 -3.78 -2.37
CA LEU A 264 12.72 -2.77 -3.04
C LEU A 264 12.00 -1.43 -3.17
N ARG A 265 10.69 -1.45 -3.45
CA ARG A 265 9.83 -0.26 -3.47
C ARG A 265 9.73 0.39 -2.09
N CYS A 266 9.45 -0.39 -1.04
CA CYS A 266 9.40 0.11 0.33
C CYS A 266 10.76 0.66 0.79
N GLN A 267 11.85 0.00 0.41
CA GLN A 267 13.21 0.48 0.69
C GLN A 267 13.49 1.81 0.00
N ASP A 268 13.19 1.94 -1.30
CA ASP A 268 13.33 3.21 -2.03
C ASP A 268 12.51 4.34 -1.38
N LEU A 269 11.27 4.05 -0.94
CA LEU A 269 10.42 4.98 -0.21
C LEU A 269 11.06 5.44 1.12
N VAL A 270 11.55 4.49 1.92
CA VAL A 270 12.20 4.76 3.21
C VAL A 270 13.50 5.56 3.03
N ASP A 271 14.36 5.11 2.12
CA ASP A 271 15.68 5.70 1.89
C ASP A 271 15.59 7.08 1.24
N LYS A 272 14.58 7.35 0.42
CA LYS A 272 14.42 8.63 -0.28
C LYS A 272 13.71 9.68 0.57
N TYR A 273 12.63 9.30 1.25
CA TYR A 273 11.78 10.27 1.93
C TYR A 273 11.95 10.30 3.44
N HIS A 274 12.63 9.32 4.03
CA HIS A 274 12.95 9.24 5.45
C HIS A 274 11.75 9.48 6.38
N PRO A 275 10.63 8.77 6.20
CA PRO A 275 9.47 8.96 7.07
C PRO A 275 9.85 8.75 8.55
N ASP A 276 9.16 9.46 9.41
CA ASP A 276 9.12 9.24 10.86
C ASP A 276 8.13 8.11 11.22
N VAL A 277 7.11 7.87 10.37
CA VAL A 277 6.14 6.78 10.53
C VAL A 277 5.96 5.98 9.24
N LEU A 278 6.07 4.65 9.33
CA LEU A 278 5.75 3.72 8.25
C LEU A 278 4.53 2.89 8.64
N TYR A 279 3.40 3.15 7.99
CA TYR A 279 2.13 2.49 8.27
C TYR A 279 1.87 1.37 7.25
N PHE A 280 1.57 0.17 7.73
CA PHE A 280 1.11 -0.95 6.92
C PHE A 280 -0.34 -1.26 7.24
N ASP A 281 -1.17 -1.37 6.20
CA ASP A 281 -2.60 -1.73 6.29
C ASP A 281 -2.81 -3.25 6.43
N ASN A 282 -1.87 -3.91 7.11
CA ASN A 282 -1.73 -5.35 7.16
C ASN A 282 -2.06 -5.86 8.55
N THR A 283 -2.54 -7.11 8.62
CA THR A 283 -2.50 -7.85 9.87
C THR A 283 -1.04 -8.18 10.16
N GLU A 284 -0.49 -7.74 11.29
CA GLU A 284 0.94 -7.89 11.56
C GLU A 284 1.81 -7.27 10.43
N LEU A 285 3.03 -7.80 10.24
CA LEU A 285 3.90 -7.36 9.15
C LEU A 285 3.60 -8.11 7.84
N PRO A 286 3.63 -7.40 6.70
CA PRO A 286 3.27 -7.96 5.40
C PRO A 286 4.27 -8.99 4.89
N LEU A 287 3.80 -9.91 4.04
CA LEU A 287 4.62 -10.79 3.19
C LEU A 287 5.67 -11.61 3.96
N GLY A 288 5.35 -12.04 5.19
CA GLY A 288 6.17 -12.90 6.04
C GLY A 288 7.54 -12.30 6.36
N GLN A 289 8.63 -12.99 5.98
CA GLN A 289 9.99 -12.52 6.25
C GLN A 289 10.29 -11.16 5.60
N VAL A 290 9.60 -10.82 4.51
CA VAL A 290 9.81 -9.57 3.77
C VAL A 290 9.41 -8.36 4.62
N GLY A 291 8.29 -8.45 5.35
CA GLY A 291 7.86 -7.43 6.29
C GLY A 291 8.86 -7.21 7.42
N LEU A 292 9.40 -8.31 7.98
CA LEU A 292 10.46 -8.23 8.99
C LEU A 292 11.73 -7.56 8.44
N ASP A 293 12.13 -7.90 7.22
CA ASP A 293 13.32 -7.35 6.58
C ASP A 293 13.22 -5.83 6.38
N ILE A 294 12.06 -5.34 5.92
CA ILE A 294 11.89 -3.90 5.70
C ILE A 294 11.81 -3.13 7.02
N VAL A 295 11.18 -3.68 8.06
CA VAL A 295 11.13 -3.03 9.38
C VAL A 295 12.51 -2.95 10.02
N ALA A 296 13.30 -4.03 9.95
CA ALA A 296 14.68 -4.02 10.40
C ALA A 296 15.52 -2.99 9.64
N HIS A 297 15.37 -2.92 8.30
CA HIS A 297 16.03 -1.92 7.48
C HIS A 297 15.62 -0.51 7.89
N TYR A 298 14.33 -0.24 8.06
CA TYR A 298 13.81 1.07 8.42
C TYR A 298 14.32 1.55 9.78
N TYR A 299 14.30 0.70 10.81
CA TYR A 299 14.83 1.06 12.12
C TYR A 299 16.35 1.31 12.10
N ASN A 300 17.12 0.45 11.41
CA ASN A 300 18.57 0.63 11.28
C ASN A 300 18.91 1.89 10.46
N ALA A 301 18.23 2.13 9.34
CA ALA A 301 18.41 3.32 8.53
C ALA A 301 18.05 4.60 9.30
N ASN A 302 16.99 4.55 10.10
CA ASN A 302 16.62 5.64 11.00
C ASN A 302 17.75 5.92 12.01
N LEU A 303 18.22 4.90 12.74
CA LEU A 303 19.33 5.03 13.70
C LEU A 303 20.59 5.65 13.08
N LEU A 304 20.98 5.21 11.89
CA LEU A 304 22.14 5.75 11.19
C LEU A 304 21.97 7.24 10.89
N ARG A 305 20.79 7.64 10.39
CA ARG A 305 20.47 9.02 10.03
C ARG A 305 20.38 9.94 11.26
N THR A 306 19.83 9.44 12.36
CA THR A 306 19.60 10.20 13.61
C THR A 306 20.74 10.06 14.61
N LYS A 307 21.88 9.49 14.19
CA LYS A 307 23.09 9.31 15.02
C LYS A 307 22.80 8.54 16.32
N GLY A 308 21.97 7.49 16.23
CA GLY A 308 21.68 6.56 17.32
C GLY A 308 20.36 6.80 18.05
N SER A 309 19.59 7.85 17.70
CA SER A 309 18.28 8.11 18.30
C SER A 309 17.16 7.46 17.48
N LEU A 310 16.49 6.43 18.00
CA LEU A 310 15.41 5.78 17.27
C LEU A 310 14.13 6.64 17.30
N ASP A 311 13.87 7.35 16.20
CA ASP A 311 12.67 8.19 16.02
C ASP A 311 11.59 7.51 15.15
N ALA A 312 11.90 6.36 14.55
CA ALA A 312 11.00 5.65 13.66
C ALA A 312 9.82 5.00 14.41
N VAL A 313 8.65 5.03 13.79
CA VAL A 313 7.45 4.29 14.21
C VAL A 313 6.97 3.41 13.06
N VAL A 314 6.63 2.16 13.35
CA VAL A 314 5.93 1.27 12.42
C VAL A 314 4.53 0.98 12.95
N ASN A 315 3.52 1.06 12.10
CA ASN A 315 2.15 0.69 12.43
C ASN A 315 1.69 -0.53 11.63
N ALA A 316 0.89 -1.38 12.28
CA ALA A 316 0.19 -2.50 11.67
C ALA A 316 -1.10 -2.80 12.45
N LYS A 317 -2.06 -3.47 11.80
CA LYS A 317 -3.34 -3.87 12.40
C LYS A 317 -3.26 -5.24 13.05
N TYR A 318 -4.17 -5.51 13.99
CA TYR A 318 -4.36 -6.84 14.61
C TYR A 318 -3.07 -7.51 15.12
N VAL A 319 -2.20 -6.71 15.74
CA VAL A 319 -0.87 -7.12 16.21
C VAL A 319 -1.01 -8.08 17.38
N LYS A 320 -0.32 -9.23 17.34
CA LYS A 320 -0.36 -10.17 18.46
C LYS A 320 0.26 -9.54 19.70
N PRO A 321 -0.24 -9.87 20.91
CA PRO A 321 0.26 -9.30 22.16
C PRO A 321 1.79 -9.33 22.29
N GLU A 322 2.42 -10.44 21.93
CA GLU A 322 3.88 -10.63 21.97
C GLU A 322 4.67 -9.72 21.00
N HIS A 323 4.03 -9.18 19.97
CA HIS A 323 4.65 -8.33 18.96
C HIS A 323 4.42 -6.82 19.19
N THR A 324 3.56 -6.44 20.13
CA THR A 324 3.26 -5.03 20.46
C THR A 324 4.44 -4.23 21.03
N THR A 325 5.57 -4.89 21.28
CA THR A 325 6.84 -4.25 21.67
C THR A 325 7.83 -4.11 20.51
N ALA A 326 7.52 -4.66 19.34
CA ALA A 326 8.32 -4.56 18.11
C ALA A 326 7.83 -3.44 17.17
N LEU A 327 6.56 -3.06 17.29
CA LEU A 327 5.87 -2.03 16.50
C LEU A 327 4.64 -1.52 17.25
N VAL A 328 3.97 -0.49 16.71
CA VAL A 328 2.79 0.13 17.33
C VAL A 328 1.52 -0.45 16.70
N GLU A 329 0.64 -1.01 17.54
CA GLU A 329 -0.68 -1.47 17.10
C GLU A 329 -1.53 -0.29 16.60
N ASP A 330 -2.13 -0.47 15.43
CA ASP A 330 -3.19 0.36 14.89
C ASP A 330 -4.53 -0.38 15.00
N ILE A 331 -5.47 0.22 15.73
CA ILE A 331 -6.82 -0.32 15.90
C ILE A 331 -7.67 0.22 14.76
N GLU A 332 -8.08 -0.66 13.86
CA GLU A 332 -8.92 -0.29 12.71
C GLU A 332 -10.24 0.32 13.15
N ARG A 333 -10.48 1.58 12.72
CA ARG A 333 -11.75 2.33 12.87
C ARG A 333 -12.46 2.08 14.20
N GLY A 334 -11.79 2.36 15.31
CA GLY A 334 -12.31 2.04 16.63
C GLY A 334 -11.57 2.72 17.78
N VAL A 335 -11.78 2.21 18.98
CA VAL A 335 -11.02 2.63 20.17
C VAL A 335 -10.68 1.39 20.99
N ALA A 336 -9.57 1.43 21.72
CA ALA A 336 -9.27 0.39 22.68
C ALA A 336 -10.39 0.28 23.72
N THR A 337 -10.76 -0.94 24.10
CA THR A 337 -11.78 -1.21 25.14
C THR A 337 -11.30 -0.90 26.56
N GLY A 338 -10.03 -0.54 26.73
CA GLY A 338 -9.41 -0.17 27.99
C GLY A 338 -7.99 0.36 27.80
N ILE A 339 -7.32 0.71 28.89
CA ILE A 339 -5.92 1.16 28.86
C ILE A 339 -5.03 -0.02 28.43
N ARG A 340 -4.25 0.20 27.37
CA ARG A 340 -3.27 -0.77 26.85
C ARG A 340 -1.91 -0.58 27.52
N PRO A 341 -1.11 -1.64 27.70
CA PRO A 341 0.22 -1.54 28.32
C PRO A 341 1.25 -0.84 27.43
N HIS A 342 1.05 -0.83 26.11
CA HIS A 342 1.94 -0.21 25.13
C HIS A 342 1.20 0.87 24.33
N PRO A 343 1.90 1.91 23.83
CA PRO A 343 1.31 2.88 22.93
C PRO A 343 0.68 2.21 21.72
N TRP A 344 -0.47 2.72 21.31
CA TRP A 344 -1.25 2.30 20.16
C TRP A 344 -1.80 3.55 19.47
N GLN A 345 -2.27 3.40 18.24
CA GLN A 345 -3.05 4.42 17.55
C GLN A 345 -4.33 3.81 16.95
N THR A 346 -5.19 4.67 16.44
CA THR A 346 -6.34 4.28 15.64
C THR A 346 -6.54 5.32 14.56
N ASP A 347 -7.07 4.87 13.44
CA ASP A 347 -7.44 5.68 12.29
C ASP A 347 -8.97 5.83 12.20
N THR A 348 -9.41 7.00 11.77
CA THR A 348 -10.80 7.28 11.42
C THR A 348 -10.85 8.39 10.38
N CYS A 349 -11.99 8.58 9.74
CA CYS A 349 -12.20 9.60 8.72
C CYS A 349 -13.29 10.60 9.12
N ILE A 350 -13.26 11.78 8.49
CA ILE A 350 -14.30 12.80 8.65
C ILE A 350 -15.62 12.36 7.99
N GLY A 351 -15.52 11.55 6.93
CA GLY A 351 -16.65 10.99 6.21
C GLY A 351 -17.35 9.85 6.96
N SER A 352 -18.42 9.34 6.34
CA SER A 352 -19.26 8.24 6.84
C SER A 352 -18.92 6.91 6.20
#